data_AF-A0A924X7P7-F1
#
_entry.id   AF-A0A924X7P7-F1
#
_cell.length_a   1.000
_cell.length_b   1.000
_cell.length_c   1.000
_cell.angle_alpha   90.00
_cell.angle_beta   90.00
_cell.angle_gamma   90.00
#
_symmetry.space_group_name_H-M   'P 1'
#
loop_
_entity.id
_entity.type
_entity.pdbx_description
1 polymer ?
#
loop_
_entity_poly.entity_id
_entity_poly.type
_entity_poly.pdbx_seq_one_letter_code
_entity_poly.pdbx_strand_id
1 'polypeptide(L)'
;MTSAQIFSCMASLFRGRIAFATLFLLPAITERAAFGQAAQTLPVLAFPEQGLDDTAAYQGYQTRFFRDSKANVVQVYLDPRGGRVVNLWADAFNESAGFTVRDGAGKAARLTWGSDGAVATDSGARRSIEYHLIAHAPRVDIGWILLGSMRVERDLQYSRRHLEPFRTPTFRMPELAALITNLQRLGPAERGRHLALLNARGIAELRSRLQPTISSTAGLSPGFRAAQSAFDGRNHLALELGVDPREA
;
A
#
# COMPACT_ATOMS: atom_id res chain seq x y z
N MET A 1 29.49 5.49 -17.34
CA MET A 1 28.48 4.43 -17.09
C MET A 1 28.61 4.05 -15.63
N THR A 2 27.84 4.71 -14.77
CA THR A 2 28.10 4.75 -13.33
C THR A 2 26.80 4.77 -12.55
N SER A 3 26.87 4.16 -11.37
CA SER A 3 25.91 4.15 -10.26
C SER A 3 24.77 3.11 -10.29
N ALA A 4 25.13 1.90 -9.87
CA ALA A 4 24.25 1.03 -9.10
C ALA A 4 24.13 1.58 -7.67
N GLN A 5 22.93 2.01 -7.26
CA GLN A 5 22.67 2.29 -5.84
C GLN A 5 22.27 0.99 -5.14
N ILE A 6 23.26 0.47 -4.41
CA ILE A 6 23.17 -0.62 -3.47
C ILE A 6 22.56 -0.07 -2.19
N PHE A 7 21.40 -0.57 -1.78
CA PHE A 7 20.96 -0.51 -0.38
C PHE A 7 20.88 -1.95 0.15
N SER A 8 21.98 -2.36 0.78
CA SER A 8 21.98 -3.50 1.71
C SER A 8 21.69 -2.92 3.08
N CYS A 9 20.42 -2.98 3.51
CA CYS A 9 20.10 -2.68 4.91
C CYS A 9 20.35 -3.97 5.70
N MET A 10 21.54 -4.08 6.30
CA MET A 10 21.82 -5.04 7.36
C MET A 10 21.14 -4.54 8.63
N ALA A 11 19.93 -5.03 8.89
CA ALA A 11 19.34 -5.01 10.23
C ALA A 11 19.38 -6.45 10.75
N SER A 12 20.45 -6.78 11.47
CA SER A 12 20.51 -7.98 12.30
C SER A 12 19.99 -7.64 13.69
N LEU A 13 19.33 -8.62 14.30
CA LEU A 13 18.69 -8.63 15.62
C LEU A 13 17.36 -7.87 15.64
N PHE A 14 16.26 -8.61 15.75
CA PHE A 14 15.26 -8.46 16.83
C PHE A 14 14.28 -9.66 16.72
N ARG A 15 13.75 -10.10 17.86
CA ARG A 15 12.81 -11.22 18.03
C ARG A 15 11.44 -10.63 18.38
N GLY A 16 10.37 -11.02 17.67
CA GLY A 16 8.97 -10.66 17.99
C GLY A 16 8.42 -9.64 16.99
N ARG A 17 7.51 -10.06 16.10
CA ARG A 17 6.03 -10.11 16.18
C ARG A 17 5.37 -8.75 15.87
N ILE A 18 4.44 -8.83 14.90
CA ILE A 18 3.44 -7.81 14.49
C ILE A 18 3.96 -6.68 13.56
N ALA A 19 3.34 -6.55 12.37
CA ALA A 19 3.58 -5.51 11.38
C ALA A 19 2.32 -4.66 11.19
N PHE A 20 2.43 -3.34 11.33
CA PHE A 20 1.34 -2.38 11.17
C PHE A 20 1.32 -1.86 9.75
N ALA A 21 0.17 -1.40 9.28
CA ALA A 21 0.02 -0.67 8.03
C ALA A 21 -0.73 0.65 8.27
N THR A 22 -0.05 1.79 8.21
CA THR A 22 -0.66 3.15 8.23
C THR A 22 -0.73 3.67 6.77
N LEU A 23 -1.42 4.76 6.41
CA LEU A 23 -1.39 5.29 5.03
C LEU A 23 -1.44 6.85 4.97
N PHE A 24 -0.34 7.59 4.74
CA PHE A 24 -0.21 9.08 4.84
C PHE A 24 -0.21 9.79 3.49
N LEU A 25 -1.05 10.81 3.27
CA LEU A 25 -0.87 11.79 2.18
C LEU A 25 -0.33 13.12 2.69
N LEU A 26 0.60 13.75 1.96
CA LEU A 26 1.17 15.08 2.28
C LEU A 26 1.13 15.99 1.05
N PRO A 27 0.78 17.27 1.23
CA PRO A 27 1.65 18.35 0.77
C PRO A 27 1.97 19.38 1.89
N ALA A 28 2.79 20.37 1.54
CA ALA A 28 3.61 21.24 2.39
C ALA A 28 2.90 22.08 3.48
N ILE A 29 3.73 22.46 4.46
CA ILE A 29 3.51 23.11 5.77
C ILE A 29 2.69 24.41 5.71
N THR A 30 1.61 24.47 6.51
CA THR A 30 1.38 25.47 7.59
C THR A 30 0.44 24.83 8.63
N GLU A 31 0.86 24.79 9.90
CA GLU A 31 0.10 24.21 11.01
C GLU A 31 -1.24 24.95 11.23
N ARG A 32 -2.32 24.22 10.98
CA ARG A 32 -3.52 24.26 11.83
C ARG A 32 -3.82 22.82 12.20
N ALA A 33 -3.53 22.45 13.44
CA ALA A 33 -3.91 21.17 14.01
C ALA A 33 -5.45 21.10 14.07
N ALA A 34 -6.08 20.69 12.97
CA ALA A 34 -7.41 20.13 13.02
C ALA A 34 -7.26 18.76 13.69
N PHE A 35 -7.78 18.62 14.91
CA PHE A 35 -7.97 17.30 15.51
C PHE A 35 -8.91 16.52 14.59
N GLY A 36 -8.34 15.61 13.80
CA GLY A 36 -9.12 14.73 12.95
C GLY A 36 -10.02 13.85 13.82
N GLN A 37 -11.26 13.63 13.39
CA GLN A 37 -12.18 12.77 14.12
C GLN A 37 -11.74 11.31 13.94
N ALA A 38 -11.15 10.73 14.98
CA ALA A 38 -10.82 9.31 15.01
C ALA A 38 -12.03 8.51 15.50
N ALA A 39 -12.45 7.53 14.73
CA ALA A 39 -13.57 6.66 15.07
C ALA A 39 -13.12 5.19 15.00
N GLN A 40 -13.39 4.45 16.08
CA GLN A 40 -13.26 3.00 16.08
C GLN A 40 -14.34 2.41 15.16
N THR A 41 -13.93 1.50 14.27
CA THR A 41 -14.84 0.78 13.37
C THR A 41 -14.62 -0.72 13.52
N LEU A 42 -15.69 -1.44 13.85
CA LEU A 42 -15.69 -2.90 13.83
C LEU A 42 -15.90 -3.40 12.40
N PRO A 43 -15.44 -4.62 12.08
CA PRO A 43 -15.75 -5.22 10.79
C PRO A 43 -17.27 -5.31 10.60
N VAL A 44 -17.79 -4.78 9.49
CA VAL A 44 -19.19 -4.96 9.10
C VAL A 44 -19.45 -6.34 8.49
N LEU A 45 -18.37 -7.01 8.05
CA LEU A 45 -18.36 -8.35 7.50
C LEU A 45 -16.94 -8.92 7.63
N ALA A 46 -16.83 -10.23 7.84
CA ALA A 46 -15.54 -10.92 7.85
C ALA A 46 -15.71 -12.31 7.24
N PHE A 47 -14.69 -12.75 6.49
CA PHE A 47 -14.63 -14.13 5.98
C PHE A 47 -13.28 -14.78 6.29
N PRO A 48 -13.25 -16.10 6.49
CA PRO A 48 -14.43 -16.96 6.62
C PRO A 48 -15.17 -16.72 7.95
N GLU A 49 -16.49 -16.84 7.94
CA GLU A 49 -17.33 -16.81 9.13
C GLU A 49 -17.37 -18.19 9.79
N GLN A 50 -16.95 -18.25 11.06
CA GLN A 50 -16.85 -19.51 11.78
C GLN A 50 -18.23 -20.13 12.01
N GLY A 51 -18.41 -21.38 11.59
CA GLY A 51 -19.68 -22.11 11.72
C GLY A 51 -20.67 -21.88 10.58
N LEU A 52 -20.38 -20.94 9.67
CA LEU A 52 -21.16 -20.70 8.45
C LEU A 52 -20.40 -21.14 7.20
N ASP A 53 -19.14 -20.74 7.08
CA ASP A 53 -18.31 -21.01 5.91
C ASP A 53 -17.50 -22.30 6.04
N ASP A 54 -17.31 -23.01 4.93
CA ASP A 54 -16.26 -24.04 4.83
C ASP A 54 -14.88 -23.37 4.78
N THR A 55 -14.29 -23.17 5.95
CA THR A 55 -12.96 -22.56 6.11
C THR A 55 -11.86 -23.22 5.28
N ALA A 56 -11.98 -24.51 4.92
CA ALA A 56 -10.99 -25.20 4.10
C ALA A 56 -10.97 -24.66 2.67
N ALA A 57 -12.13 -24.28 2.12
CA ALA A 57 -12.25 -23.69 0.78
C ALA A 57 -11.48 -22.37 0.63
N TYR A 58 -11.31 -21.63 1.73
CA TYR A 58 -10.59 -20.35 1.76
C TYR A 58 -9.07 -20.53 1.82
N GLN A 59 -8.56 -21.72 2.10
CA GLN A 59 -7.11 -22.01 2.17
C GLN A 59 -6.34 -21.02 3.09
N GLY A 60 -6.99 -20.61 4.19
CA GLY A 60 -6.45 -19.65 5.15
C GLY A 60 -6.55 -18.17 4.74
N TYR A 61 -7.12 -17.88 3.57
CA TYR A 61 -7.50 -16.52 3.17
C TYR A 61 -8.43 -15.91 4.22
N GLN A 62 -8.13 -14.70 4.63
CA GLN A 62 -8.93 -13.95 5.60
C GLN A 62 -9.26 -12.59 5.04
N THR A 63 -10.46 -12.09 5.28
CA THR A 63 -10.85 -10.74 4.87
C THR A 63 -11.75 -10.11 5.91
N ARG A 64 -11.59 -8.81 6.11
CA ARG A 64 -12.47 -7.97 6.93
C ARG A 64 -12.89 -6.74 6.14
N PHE A 65 -14.13 -6.33 6.33
CA PHE A 65 -14.69 -5.14 5.70
C PHE A 65 -14.96 -4.10 6.80
N PHE A 66 -14.43 -2.91 6.64
CA PHE A 66 -14.59 -1.81 7.60
C PHE A 66 -15.32 -0.63 6.94
N ARG A 67 -15.76 0.34 7.74
CA ARG A 67 -16.26 1.63 7.24
C ARG A 67 -15.22 2.71 7.44
N ASP A 68 -14.94 3.49 6.40
CA ASP A 68 -14.14 4.71 6.54
C ASP A 68 -14.96 5.86 7.16
N SER A 69 -14.34 7.03 7.32
CA SER A 69 -14.99 8.25 7.82
C SER A 69 -16.12 8.80 6.94
N LYS A 70 -16.24 8.31 5.70
CA LYS A 70 -17.26 8.68 4.72
C LYS A 70 -18.24 7.53 4.44
N ALA A 71 -18.24 6.50 5.29
CA ALA A 71 -19.04 5.29 5.17
C ALA A 71 -18.79 4.44 3.90
N ASN A 72 -17.70 4.68 3.16
CA ASN A 72 -17.23 3.76 2.14
C ASN A 72 -16.74 2.47 2.81
N VAL A 73 -16.82 1.36 2.07
CA VAL A 73 -16.28 0.09 2.54
C VAL A 73 -14.79 0.04 2.25
N VAL A 74 -13.99 -0.33 3.24
CA VAL A 74 -12.60 -0.73 3.03
C VAL A 74 -12.49 -2.23 3.27
N GLN A 75 -12.17 -2.97 2.23
CA GLN A 75 -11.86 -4.39 2.33
C GLN A 75 -10.38 -4.55 2.59
N VAL A 76 -10.03 -5.33 3.61
CA VAL A 76 -8.65 -5.73 3.87
C VAL A 76 -8.60 -7.24 3.87
N TYR A 77 -7.75 -7.82 3.01
CA TYR A 77 -7.57 -9.26 2.96
C TYR A 77 -6.11 -9.70 3.07
N LEU A 78 -5.96 -10.90 3.62
CA LEU A 78 -4.70 -11.59 3.87
C LEU A 78 -4.71 -12.88 3.04
N ASP A 79 -3.84 -12.99 2.04
CA ASP A 79 -3.59 -14.25 1.33
C ASP A 79 -2.32 -14.90 1.90
N PRO A 80 -2.45 -15.97 2.71
CA PRO A 80 -1.29 -16.62 3.33
C PRO A 80 -0.41 -17.36 2.33
N ARG A 81 -0.91 -17.71 1.14
CA ARG A 81 -0.15 -18.48 0.14
C ARG A 81 0.95 -17.65 -0.49
N GLY A 82 0.64 -16.38 -0.77
CA GLY A 82 1.60 -15.40 -1.29
C GLY A 82 2.20 -14.49 -0.22
N GLY A 83 1.71 -14.53 1.02
CA GLY A 83 2.03 -13.56 2.07
C GLY A 83 1.55 -12.15 1.72
N ARG A 84 0.49 -12.04 0.91
CA ARG A 84 0.00 -10.77 0.36
C ARG A 84 -1.04 -10.17 1.29
N VAL A 85 -0.88 -8.89 1.61
CA VAL A 85 -1.90 -8.07 2.26
C VAL A 85 -2.39 -7.06 1.23
N VAL A 86 -3.69 -6.90 1.12
CA VAL A 86 -4.30 -5.93 0.22
C VAL A 86 -5.42 -5.19 0.92
N ASN A 87 -5.41 -3.88 0.71
CA ASN A 87 -6.41 -2.93 1.15
C ASN A 87 -7.11 -2.39 -0.08
N LEU A 88 -8.43 -2.50 -0.15
CA LEU A 88 -9.25 -2.00 -1.25
C LEU A 88 -10.27 -1.01 -0.70
N TRP A 89 -10.19 0.23 -1.17
CA TRP A 89 -11.18 1.25 -0.88
C TRP A 89 -12.27 1.17 -1.93
N ALA A 90 -13.44 0.67 -1.55
CA ALA A 90 -14.61 0.61 -2.43
C ALA A 90 -15.32 1.97 -2.43
N ASP A 91 -14.60 2.98 -2.93
CA ASP A 91 -15.13 4.31 -3.21
C ASP A 91 -15.19 4.56 -4.73
N ALA A 92 -15.47 5.80 -5.14
CA ALA A 92 -15.57 6.17 -6.55
C ALA A 92 -14.25 5.92 -7.35
N PHE A 93 -13.11 5.82 -6.67
CA PHE A 93 -11.80 5.64 -7.29
C PHE A 93 -11.32 4.18 -7.28
N ASN A 94 -11.96 3.31 -6.49
CA ASN A 94 -11.59 1.90 -6.33
C ASN A 94 -10.09 1.72 -6.02
N GLU A 95 -9.61 2.46 -5.04
CA GLU A 95 -8.20 2.54 -4.70
C GLU A 95 -7.72 1.24 -4.05
N SER A 96 -6.44 0.93 -4.24
CA SER A 96 -5.81 -0.24 -3.65
C SER A 96 -4.41 0.07 -3.12
N ALA A 97 -4.08 -0.51 -1.97
CA ALA A 97 -2.73 -0.56 -1.43
C ALA A 97 -2.39 -1.99 -1.00
N GLY A 98 -1.35 -2.56 -1.58
CA GLY A 98 -0.93 -3.94 -1.32
C GLY A 98 0.55 -4.07 -1.06
N PHE A 99 0.93 -5.08 -0.28
CA PHE A 99 2.31 -5.43 0.02
C PHE A 99 2.43 -6.94 0.31
N THR A 100 3.64 -7.46 0.16
CA THR A 100 3.96 -8.87 0.43
C THR A 100 4.93 -8.97 1.60
N VAL A 101 4.65 -9.89 2.52
CA VAL A 101 5.46 -10.18 3.70
C VAL A 101 6.06 -11.56 3.59
N ARG A 102 7.39 -11.65 3.76
CA ARG A 102 8.14 -12.90 3.77
C ARG A 102 8.92 -13.06 5.06
N ASP A 103 9.16 -14.30 5.49
CA ASP A 103 10.04 -14.60 6.61
C ASP A 103 11.53 -14.47 6.22
N GLY A 104 12.42 -14.65 7.18
CA GLY A 104 13.88 -14.61 6.95
C GLY A 104 14.41 -15.70 6.00
N ALA A 105 13.61 -16.72 5.66
CA ALA A 105 13.93 -17.73 4.65
C ALA A 105 13.35 -17.38 3.27
N GLY A 106 12.71 -16.22 3.13
CA GLY A 106 12.08 -15.76 1.90
C GLY A 106 10.74 -16.45 1.57
N LYS A 107 10.14 -17.19 2.51
CA LYS A 107 8.81 -17.81 2.34
C LYS A 107 7.72 -16.85 2.78
N ALA A 108 6.49 -17.04 2.31
CA ALA A 108 5.34 -16.25 2.76
C ALA A 108 5.21 -16.28 4.29
N ALA A 109 5.24 -15.12 4.93
CA ALA A 109 5.07 -15.03 6.37
C ALA A 109 3.57 -15.18 6.71
N ARG A 110 3.27 -15.99 7.72
CA ARG A 110 1.89 -16.08 8.23
C ARG A 110 1.54 -14.81 8.99
N LEU A 111 0.44 -14.18 8.57
CA LEU A 111 -0.15 -13.01 9.22
C LEU A 111 -1.53 -13.37 9.79
N THR A 112 -1.88 -12.75 10.92
CA THR A 112 -3.24 -12.79 11.48
C THR A 112 -3.65 -11.39 11.94
N TRP A 113 -4.93 -11.17 12.19
CA TRP A 113 -5.38 -9.92 12.81
C TRP A 113 -4.82 -9.75 14.22
N GLY A 114 -4.33 -8.54 14.53
CA GLY A 114 -3.84 -8.15 15.86
C GLY A 114 -4.76 -7.18 16.60
N SER A 115 -5.82 -6.70 15.95
CA SER A 115 -6.88 -5.88 16.52
C SER A 115 -8.24 -6.44 16.12
N ASP A 116 -9.27 -6.24 16.94
CA ASP A 116 -10.65 -6.66 16.60
C ASP A 116 -11.29 -5.73 15.57
N GLY A 117 -10.91 -4.45 15.60
CA GLY A 117 -11.39 -3.41 14.69
C GLY A 117 -10.26 -2.65 13.99
N ALA A 118 -10.64 -1.53 13.40
CA ALA A 118 -9.77 -0.54 12.80
C ALA A 118 -10.10 0.86 13.32
N VAL A 119 -9.20 1.82 13.11
CA VAL A 119 -9.41 3.24 13.40
C VAL A 119 -9.53 3.99 12.07
N ALA A 120 -10.69 4.58 11.82
CA ALA A 120 -10.89 5.49 10.71
C ALA A 120 -10.60 6.92 11.16
N THR A 121 -9.81 7.67 10.38
CA THR A 121 -9.55 9.09 10.67
C THR A 121 -9.82 9.96 9.44
N ASP A 122 -10.22 11.19 9.70
CA ASP A 122 -10.45 12.22 8.69
C ASP A 122 -9.95 13.58 9.18
N SER A 123 -9.04 14.18 8.45
CA SER A 123 -8.53 15.54 8.70
C SER A 123 -8.79 16.49 7.53
N GLY A 124 -9.81 16.22 6.72
CA GLY A 124 -10.21 17.04 5.57
C GLY A 124 -9.29 16.84 4.35
N ALA A 125 -7.98 17.03 4.53
CA ALA A 125 -6.98 16.76 3.50
C ALA A 125 -6.59 15.28 3.40
N ARG A 126 -6.95 14.46 4.40
CA ARG A 126 -6.58 13.06 4.49
C ARG A 126 -7.68 12.24 5.13
N ARG A 127 -7.91 11.07 4.55
CA ARG A 127 -8.65 9.96 5.14
C ARG A 127 -7.71 8.79 5.36
N SER A 128 -7.84 8.09 6.47
CA SER A 128 -7.06 6.88 6.72
C SER A 128 -7.90 5.81 7.39
N ILE A 129 -7.43 4.57 7.26
CA ILE A 129 -7.84 3.45 8.07
C ILE A 129 -6.58 2.80 8.64
N GLU A 130 -6.62 2.43 9.92
CA GLU A 130 -5.50 1.81 10.62
C GLU A 130 -5.96 0.54 11.32
N TYR A 131 -5.19 -0.53 11.21
CA TYR A 131 -5.46 -1.82 11.84
C TYR A 131 -4.14 -2.56 12.11
N HIS A 132 -4.18 -3.57 12.98
CA HIS A 132 -2.97 -4.26 13.41
C HIS A 132 -2.93 -5.69 12.83
N LEU A 133 -1.74 -6.14 12.40
CA LEU A 133 -1.51 -7.51 11.94
C LEU A 133 -0.36 -8.18 12.68
N ILE A 134 -0.57 -9.39 13.20
CA ILE A 134 0.44 -10.20 13.85
C ILE A 134 1.23 -11.00 12.81
N ALA A 135 2.54 -10.74 12.72
CA ALA A 135 3.47 -11.58 12.00
C ALA A 135 3.98 -12.73 12.86
N HIS A 136 3.82 -13.97 12.39
CA HIS A 136 4.26 -15.18 13.09
C HIS A 136 5.68 -15.59 12.67
N ALA A 137 6.60 -14.63 12.66
CA ALA A 137 8.02 -14.83 12.39
C ALA A 137 8.86 -13.85 13.23
N PRO A 138 10.08 -14.20 13.63
CA PRO A 138 10.93 -13.31 14.43
C PRO A 138 11.40 -12.09 13.64
N ARG A 139 11.53 -12.23 12.32
CA ARG A 139 11.83 -11.16 11.37
C ARG A 139 10.97 -11.38 10.13
N VAL A 140 10.52 -10.28 9.56
CA VAL A 140 9.89 -10.27 8.24
C VAL A 140 10.59 -9.30 7.29
N ASP A 141 10.55 -9.62 6.02
CA ASP A 141 10.94 -8.74 4.92
C ASP A 141 9.68 -8.33 4.15
N ILE A 142 9.61 -7.06 3.76
CA ILE A 142 8.44 -6.49 3.09
C ILE A 142 8.83 -6.03 1.69
N GLY A 143 8.00 -6.39 0.72
CA GLY A 143 8.23 -6.07 -0.68
C GLY A 143 6.96 -6.12 -1.51
N TRP A 144 7.08 -6.03 -2.83
CA TRP A 144 5.94 -5.92 -3.76
C TRP A 144 4.91 -4.87 -3.35
N ILE A 145 5.38 -3.73 -2.85
CA ILE A 145 4.51 -2.61 -2.51
C ILE A 145 3.89 -2.08 -3.79
N LEU A 146 2.56 -2.01 -3.82
CA LEU A 146 1.76 -1.52 -4.93
C LEU A 146 0.72 -0.54 -4.42
N LEU A 147 0.69 0.66 -5.02
CA LEU A 147 -0.32 1.68 -4.79
C LEU A 147 -0.99 2.00 -6.12
N GLY A 148 -2.32 2.06 -6.16
CA GLY A 148 -3.05 2.30 -7.40
C GLY A 148 -4.53 2.00 -7.25
N SER A 149 -5.12 1.36 -8.26
CA SER A 149 -6.51 0.90 -8.21
C SER A 149 -6.60 -0.63 -8.12
N MET A 150 -7.78 -1.13 -7.75
CA MET A 150 -8.13 -2.55 -7.76
C MET A 150 -7.73 -3.26 -9.05
N ARG A 151 -7.83 -2.57 -10.20
CA ARG A 151 -7.39 -3.13 -11.49
C ARG A 151 -5.89 -3.43 -11.48
N VAL A 152 -5.06 -2.51 -10.97
CA VAL A 152 -3.59 -2.68 -10.93
C VAL A 152 -3.22 -3.85 -10.03
N GLU A 153 -3.87 -3.97 -8.86
CA GLU A 153 -3.67 -5.11 -7.95
C GLU A 153 -4.04 -6.43 -8.62
N ARG A 154 -5.19 -6.49 -9.29
CA ARG A 154 -5.62 -7.68 -10.03
C ARG A 154 -4.63 -8.06 -11.12
N ASP A 155 -4.15 -7.10 -11.90
CA ASP A 155 -3.22 -7.36 -13.01
C ASP A 155 -1.84 -7.85 -12.47
N LEU A 156 -1.38 -7.35 -11.32
CA LEU A 156 -0.21 -7.87 -10.59
C LEU A 156 -0.43 -9.33 -10.16
N GLN A 157 -1.60 -9.66 -9.64
CA GLN A 157 -1.90 -11.01 -9.14
C GLN A 157 -2.05 -12.02 -10.27
N TYR A 158 -2.75 -11.66 -11.35
CA TYR A 158 -2.91 -12.53 -12.52
C TYR A 158 -1.57 -12.83 -13.21
N SER A 159 -0.66 -11.86 -13.23
CA SER A 159 0.70 -12.07 -13.72
C SER A 159 1.62 -12.78 -12.72
N ARG A 160 1.13 -13.11 -11.51
CA ARG A 160 1.86 -13.77 -10.42
C ARG A 160 3.16 -13.06 -9.99
N ARG A 161 3.34 -11.79 -10.37
CA ARG A 161 4.59 -11.07 -10.11
C ARG A 161 4.85 -10.82 -8.63
N HIS A 162 3.80 -10.75 -7.81
CA HIS A 162 3.91 -10.71 -6.34
C HIS A 162 4.65 -11.93 -5.72
N LEU A 163 4.87 -13.01 -6.48
CA LEU A 163 5.64 -14.18 -6.06
C LEU A 163 7.13 -14.10 -6.47
N GLU A 164 7.50 -13.20 -7.38
CA GLU A 164 8.88 -13.00 -7.82
C GLU A 164 9.77 -12.48 -6.66
N PRO A 165 11.11 -12.55 -6.76
CA PRO A 165 12.00 -11.95 -5.76
C PRO A 165 11.75 -10.45 -5.57
N PHE A 166 11.96 -9.93 -4.34
CA PHE A 166 11.77 -8.50 -4.06
C PHE A 166 12.75 -7.57 -4.80
N ARG A 167 13.82 -8.11 -5.39
CA ARG A 167 14.76 -7.36 -6.23
C ARG A 167 14.28 -7.17 -7.66
N THR A 168 13.20 -7.84 -8.06
CA THR A 168 12.64 -7.67 -9.39
C THR A 168 12.05 -6.27 -9.54
N PRO A 169 12.15 -5.63 -10.73
CA PRO A 169 11.58 -4.30 -10.92
C PRO A 169 10.09 -4.21 -10.56
N THR A 170 9.71 -3.12 -9.90
CA THR A 170 8.33 -2.83 -9.49
C THR A 170 7.36 -2.99 -10.65
N PHE A 171 6.17 -3.52 -10.36
CA PHE A 171 5.10 -3.64 -11.33
C PHE A 171 4.67 -2.27 -11.85
N ARG A 172 4.50 -2.16 -13.17
CA ARG A 172 4.02 -0.97 -13.85
C ARG A 172 3.01 -1.39 -14.91
N MET A 173 1.95 -0.59 -15.07
CA MET A 173 0.98 -0.80 -16.14
C MET A 173 1.63 -0.50 -17.51
N PRO A 174 1.64 -1.45 -18.45
CA PRO A 174 2.19 -1.23 -19.80
C PRO A 174 1.54 -0.05 -20.53
N GLU A 175 0.24 0.15 -20.32
CA GLU A 175 -0.55 1.19 -20.99
C GLU A 175 -0.10 2.60 -20.58
N LEU A 176 0.22 2.81 -19.29
CA LEU A 176 0.74 4.08 -18.81
C LEU A 176 2.16 4.36 -19.34
N ALA A 177 3.00 3.32 -19.44
CA ALA A 177 4.33 3.45 -20.04
C ALA A 177 4.24 3.77 -21.54
N ALA A 178 3.32 3.14 -22.25
CA ALA A 178 3.03 3.41 -23.66
C ALA A 178 2.48 4.84 -23.86
N LEU A 179 1.57 5.29 -23.00
CA LEU A 179 1.06 6.66 -23.02
C LEU A 179 2.18 7.69 -22.87
N ILE A 180 3.08 7.51 -21.88
CA ILE A 180 4.24 8.40 -21.72
C ILE A 180 5.10 8.42 -22.99
N THR A 181 5.34 7.26 -23.59
CA THR A 181 6.13 7.14 -24.82
C THR A 181 5.46 7.88 -25.98
N ASN A 182 4.14 7.82 -26.10
CA ASN A 182 3.39 8.54 -27.12
C ASN A 182 3.43 10.05 -26.88
N LEU A 183 3.27 10.52 -25.63
CA LEU A 183 3.40 11.94 -25.28
C LEU A 183 4.78 12.51 -25.63
N GLN A 184 5.84 11.71 -25.50
CA GLN A 184 7.20 12.10 -25.89
C GLN A 184 7.38 12.32 -27.39
N ARG A 185 6.53 11.74 -28.23
CA ARG A 185 6.60 11.86 -29.69
C ARG A 185 5.81 13.07 -30.21
N LEU A 186 4.93 13.65 -29.40
CA LEU A 186 4.15 14.83 -29.79
C LEU A 186 5.03 16.07 -29.92
N GLY A 187 4.62 17.00 -30.79
CA GLY A 187 5.24 18.33 -30.88
C GLY A 187 5.11 19.11 -29.56
N PRO A 188 5.99 20.10 -29.28
CA PRO A 188 6.06 20.76 -27.97
C PRO A 188 4.74 21.38 -27.49
N ALA A 189 4.00 22.04 -28.39
CA ALA A 189 2.72 22.68 -28.05
C ALA A 189 1.67 21.64 -27.62
N GLU A 190 1.52 20.55 -28.39
CA GLU A 190 0.54 19.51 -28.09
C GLU A 190 0.93 18.74 -26.84
N ARG A 191 2.22 18.42 -26.68
CA ARG A 191 2.74 17.82 -25.45
C ARG A 191 2.43 18.69 -24.23
N GLY A 192 2.59 20.01 -24.34
CA GLY A 192 2.25 20.96 -23.28
C GLY A 192 0.77 20.89 -22.88
N ARG A 193 -0.14 20.83 -23.85
CA ARG A 193 -1.59 20.68 -23.59
C ARG A 193 -1.91 19.39 -22.84
N HIS A 194 -1.38 18.25 -23.30
CA HIS A 194 -1.61 16.97 -22.63
C HIS A 194 -0.98 16.90 -21.24
N LEU A 195 0.22 17.46 -21.05
CA LEU A 195 0.86 17.54 -19.74
C LEU A 195 0.03 18.38 -18.76
N ALA A 196 -0.58 19.49 -19.23
CA ALA A 196 -1.49 20.29 -18.42
C ALA A 196 -2.75 19.51 -17.98
N LEU A 197 -3.35 18.71 -18.88
CA LEU A 197 -4.49 17.84 -18.53
C LEU A 197 -4.15 16.80 -17.45
N LEU A 198 -2.89 16.34 -17.44
CA LEU A 198 -2.36 15.39 -16.46
C LEU A 198 -1.73 16.06 -15.23
N ASN A 199 -1.87 17.38 -15.09
CA ASN A 199 -1.24 18.18 -14.03
C ASN A 199 0.27 17.90 -13.87
N ALA A 200 1.00 17.69 -14.96
CA ALA A 200 2.42 17.36 -14.93
C ALA A 200 3.26 18.47 -15.59
N ARG A 201 4.44 18.75 -15.02
CA ARG A 201 5.40 19.72 -15.53
C ARG A 201 6.25 19.16 -16.67
N GLY A 202 6.27 17.84 -16.81
CA GLY A 202 7.06 17.18 -17.84
C GLY A 202 6.99 15.65 -17.79
N ILE A 203 7.66 15.03 -18.76
CA ILE A 203 7.67 13.57 -18.89
C ILE A 203 8.39 12.89 -17.72
N ALA A 204 9.45 13.51 -17.20
CA ALA A 204 10.18 12.96 -16.06
C ALA A 204 9.27 12.79 -14.83
N GLU A 205 8.36 13.73 -14.62
CA GLU A 205 7.37 13.67 -13.55
C GLU A 205 6.34 12.56 -13.78
N LEU A 206 5.81 12.39 -15.00
CA LEU A 206 4.92 11.26 -15.28
C LEU A 206 5.59 9.91 -15.04
N ARG A 207 6.89 9.80 -15.34
CA ARG A 207 7.66 8.57 -15.09
C ARG A 207 7.86 8.30 -13.59
N SER A 208 8.07 9.34 -12.77
CA SER A 208 8.19 9.15 -11.33
C SER A 208 6.86 8.71 -10.70
N ARG A 209 5.71 9.16 -11.22
CA ARG A 209 4.38 8.73 -10.78
C ARG A 209 4.05 7.26 -11.08
N LEU A 210 4.84 6.55 -11.89
CA LEU A 210 4.65 5.11 -12.14
C LEU A 210 5.16 4.20 -11.02
N GLN A 211 5.81 4.75 -10.00
CA GLN A 211 6.38 3.99 -8.90
C GLN A 211 6.14 4.69 -7.56
N PRO A 212 5.96 3.93 -6.47
CA PRO A 212 5.90 4.51 -5.15
C PRO A 212 7.28 5.03 -4.72
N THR A 213 7.30 6.20 -4.08
CA THR A 213 8.45 6.68 -3.32
C THR A 213 8.43 6.00 -1.96
N ILE A 214 9.54 5.36 -1.57
CA ILE A 214 9.66 4.69 -0.28
C ILE A 214 10.62 5.50 0.60
N SER A 215 10.21 5.77 1.84
CA SER A 215 10.97 6.53 2.84
C SER A 215 10.80 5.90 4.21
N SER A 216 11.84 5.88 5.03
CA SER A 216 11.71 5.49 6.45
C SER A 216 10.88 6.52 7.22
N THR A 217 10.05 6.07 8.16
CA THR A 217 9.35 6.96 9.08
C THR A 217 10.17 7.08 10.36
N ALA A 218 10.59 8.30 10.70
CA ALA A 218 11.23 8.60 11.97
C ALA A 218 10.16 8.94 13.02
N GLY A 219 10.28 8.39 14.22
CA GLY A 219 9.32 8.58 15.31
C GLY A 219 9.46 7.52 16.40
N LEU A 220 8.49 7.48 17.32
CA LEU A 220 8.45 6.51 18.42
C LEU A 220 8.33 5.05 17.96
N SER A 221 7.77 4.85 16.76
CA SER A 221 7.66 3.54 16.10
C SER A 221 8.46 3.54 14.79
N PRO A 222 9.59 2.83 14.71
CA PRO A 222 10.30 2.68 13.46
C PRO A 222 9.41 1.97 12.43
N GLY A 223 9.52 2.42 11.18
CA GLY A 223 8.67 1.95 10.08
C GLY A 223 9.12 2.51 8.74
N PHE A 224 8.29 2.32 7.72
CA PHE A 224 8.47 2.97 6.44
C PHE A 224 7.15 3.49 5.91
N ARG A 225 7.23 4.37 4.91
CA ARG A 225 6.14 4.93 4.14
C ARG A 225 6.44 4.75 2.67
N ALA A 226 5.48 4.20 1.93
CA ALA A 226 5.43 4.22 0.49
C ALA A 226 4.36 5.22 0.07
N ALA A 227 4.62 6.10 -0.89
CA ALA A 227 3.64 7.07 -1.36
C ALA A 227 3.70 7.25 -2.88
N GLN A 228 2.53 7.41 -3.50
CA GLN A 228 2.40 7.54 -4.94
C GLN A 228 1.23 8.47 -5.29
N SER A 229 1.49 9.48 -6.12
CA SER A 229 0.42 10.24 -6.77
C SER A 229 -0.24 9.41 -7.86
N ALA A 230 -1.55 9.56 -8.01
CA ALA A 230 -2.25 9.10 -9.20
C ALA A 230 -1.60 9.71 -10.46
N PHE A 231 -1.82 9.06 -11.61
CA PHE A 231 -1.17 9.45 -12.85
C PHE A 231 -1.50 10.90 -13.28
N ASP A 232 -2.71 11.36 -12.98
CA ASP A 232 -3.20 12.73 -13.22
C ASP A 232 -2.81 13.73 -12.12
N GLY A 233 -2.13 13.29 -11.07
CA GLY A 233 -1.65 14.12 -9.96
C GLY A 233 -2.74 14.62 -9.00
N ARG A 234 -4.01 14.22 -9.16
CA ARG A 234 -5.12 14.75 -8.34
C ARG A 234 -5.25 14.05 -7.01
N ASN A 235 -5.14 12.73 -7.05
CA ASN A 235 -5.17 11.90 -5.86
C ASN A 235 -3.77 11.44 -5.52
N HIS A 236 -3.56 11.08 -4.26
CA HIS A 236 -2.39 10.33 -3.90
C HIS A 236 -2.82 9.22 -2.95
N LEU A 237 -2.02 8.18 -2.90
CA LEU A 237 -2.15 7.04 -2.01
C LEU A 237 -0.81 6.83 -1.32
N ALA A 238 -0.80 6.25 -0.13
CA ALA A 238 0.49 6.02 0.52
C ALA A 238 0.46 5.03 1.66
N LEU A 239 1.08 3.85 1.57
CA LEU A 239 1.14 2.88 2.65
C LEU A 239 2.34 3.14 3.58
N GLU A 240 2.11 3.55 4.82
CA GLU A 240 3.03 3.25 5.90
C GLU A 240 2.93 1.81 6.37
N LEU A 241 4.02 1.32 6.93
CA LEU A 241 4.01 0.20 7.84
C LEU A 241 4.87 0.55 9.06
N GLY A 242 4.42 0.20 10.26
CA GLY A 242 5.11 0.47 11.52
C GLY A 242 5.28 -0.79 12.39
N VAL A 243 6.10 -0.71 13.43
CA VAL A 243 6.19 -1.72 14.50
C VAL A 243 5.55 -1.14 15.77
N ASP A 244 4.81 -1.97 16.53
CA ASP A 244 4.27 -1.54 17.82
C ASP A 244 5.43 -1.14 18.75
N PRO A 245 5.48 0.10 19.26
CA PRO A 245 6.58 0.53 20.10
C PRO A 245 6.59 -0.15 21.47
N ARG A 246 5.48 -0.79 21.87
CA ARG A 246 5.39 -1.59 23.12
C ARG A 246 6.00 -2.98 22.97
N GLU A 247 6.22 -3.43 21.74
CA GLU A 247 6.85 -4.72 21.42
C GLU A 247 8.21 -4.55 20.71
N ALA A 248 8.71 -3.32 20.59
CA ALA A 248 9.99 -2.97 19.94
C ALA A 248 11.21 -3.16 20.85
#